data_AF-A0A9P6UE07-F1
#
_entry.id   AF-A0A9P6UE07-F1
#
_cell.length_a   1.000
_cell.length_b   1.000
_cell.length_c   1.000
_cell.angle_alpha   90.00
_cell.angle_beta   90.00
_cell.angle_gamma   90.00
#
_symmetry.space_group_name_H-M   'P 1'
#
loop_
_entity.id
_entity.type
_entity.pdbx_description
1 polymer ?
#
loop_
_entity_poly.entity_id
_entity_poly.type
_entity_poly.pdbx_seq_one_letter_code
_entity_poly.pdbx_strand_id
1 'polypeptide(L)'
;MASASPINGIKISGESDPSKIIKVMANEGKSGEPHELAYTNCKVIGNGSFGVVFQAKLVSNVEDAAIKKVLQDKRFKNRELQIMRLVSHPNIVDLKAFFYSNGEK
;
A
#
# COMPACT_ATOMS: atom_id res chain seq x y z
N MET A 1 19.84 -19.79 20.40
CA MET A 1 18.38 -19.95 20.34
C MET A 1 17.75 -18.88 21.21
N ALA A 2 17.12 -17.87 20.63
CA ALA A 2 16.40 -16.83 21.37
C ALA A 2 14.92 -16.95 21.04
N SER A 3 14.13 -17.33 22.04
CA SER A 3 12.68 -17.45 21.96
C SER A 3 12.04 -16.07 22.05
N ALA A 4 11.45 -15.59 20.95
CA ALA A 4 10.60 -14.41 20.97
C ALA A 4 9.21 -14.78 21.51
N SER A 5 8.79 -14.12 22.59
CA SER A 5 7.45 -14.23 23.18
C SER A 5 6.40 -13.54 22.29
N PRO A 6 5.16 -14.05 22.23
CA PRO A 6 4.14 -13.49 21.35
C PRO A 6 3.50 -12.25 21.99
N ILE A 7 3.52 -11.12 21.26
CA ILE A 7 2.64 -9.97 21.55
C ILE A 7 1.45 -10.06 20.58
N ASN A 8 0.24 -10.20 21.14
CA ASN A 8 -1.05 -10.05 20.49
C ASN A 8 -1.36 -10.92 19.25
N GLY A 9 -1.17 -12.23 19.35
CA GLY A 9 -1.99 -13.24 18.65
C GLY A 9 -2.00 -13.24 17.11
N ILE A 10 -1.28 -12.33 16.47
CA ILE A 10 -1.13 -12.23 15.03
C ILE A 10 0.19 -12.93 14.69
N LYS A 11 0.10 -14.22 14.38
CA LYS A 11 1.09 -14.86 13.52
C LYS A 11 0.90 -14.25 12.13
N ILE A 12 1.64 -13.21 11.77
CA ILE A 12 1.97 -12.97 10.35
C ILE A 12 3.03 -14.01 10.00
N SER A 13 2.61 -15.26 9.92
CA SER A 13 3.35 -16.28 9.20
C SER A 13 3.18 -15.96 7.72
N GLY A 14 4.24 -15.46 7.11
CA GLY A 14 4.29 -15.23 5.68
C GLY A 14 5.28 -14.13 5.36
N GLU A 15 6.56 -14.47 5.27
CA GLU A 15 7.35 -13.85 4.20
C GLU A 15 6.48 -13.99 2.94
N SER A 16 5.97 -12.86 2.42
CA SER A 16 5.27 -12.89 1.16
C SER A 16 6.27 -13.42 0.14
N ASP A 17 5.96 -14.54 -0.50
CA ASP A 17 6.76 -15.07 -1.59
C ASP A 17 7.15 -13.90 -2.52
N PRO A 18 8.45 -13.56 -2.65
CA PRO A 18 8.90 -12.42 -3.45
C PRO A 18 8.52 -12.57 -4.94
N SER A 19 8.10 -13.77 -5.34
CA SER A 19 7.62 -14.12 -6.68
C SER A 19 6.10 -13.91 -6.85
N LYS A 20 5.36 -13.69 -5.76
CA LYS A 20 3.90 -13.53 -5.81
C LYS A 20 3.51 -12.18 -6.40
N ILE A 21 3.06 -12.21 -7.64
CA ILE A 21 2.47 -11.05 -8.32
C ILE A 21 1.04 -10.85 -7.83
N ILE A 22 0.75 -9.65 -7.34
CA ILE A 22 -0.58 -9.18 -6.96
C ILE A 22 -1.05 -8.22 -8.05
N LYS A 23 -2.22 -8.52 -8.63
CA LYS A 23 -2.89 -7.65 -9.61
C LYS A 23 -4.11 -7.00 -8.98
N VAL A 24 -4.29 -5.70 -9.20
CA VAL A 24 -5.44 -4.93 -8.70
C VAL A 24 -5.94 -3.98 -9.77
N MET A 25 -7.25 -3.69 -9.76
CA MET A 25 -7.79 -2.53 -10.47
C MET A 25 -7.55 -1.30 -9.60
N ALA A 26 -6.69 -0.40 -10.09
CA ALA A 26 -6.35 0.86 -9.43
C ALA A 26 -6.79 2.05 -10.27
N ASN A 27 -6.81 3.22 -9.66
CA ASN A 27 -7.04 4.50 -10.33
C ASN A 27 -5.71 5.24 -10.39
N GLU A 28 -5.38 5.84 -11.53
CA GLU A 28 -4.19 6.67 -11.68
C GLU A 28 -4.30 7.91 -10.77
N GLY A 29 -3.20 8.32 -10.14
CA GLY A 29 -3.24 9.28 -9.04
C GLY A 29 -3.79 10.66 -9.44
N LYS A 30 -3.49 11.14 -10.65
CA LYS A 30 -3.89 12.48 -11.11
C LYS A 30 -5.25 12.45 -11.81
N SER A 31 -5.31 11.77 -12.94
CA SER A 31 -6.50 11.61 -13.79
C SER A 31 -7.62 10.85 -13.09
N GLY A 32 -7.30 9.89 -12.23
CA GLY A 32 -8.29 8.99 -11.64
C GLY A 32 -8.77 7.90 -12.59
N GLU A 33 -8.19 7.80 -13.79
CA GLU A 33 -8.59 6.79 -14.76
C GLU A 33 -8.23 5.38 -14.27
N PRO A 34 -9.15 4.41 -14.40
CA PRO A 34 -8.92 3.05 -13.94
C PRO A 34 -7.92 2.31 -14.85
N HIS A 35 -7.02 1.55 -14.24
CA HIS A 35 -6.06 0.69 -14.94
C HIS A 35 -5.70 -0.55 -14.09
N GLU A 36 -5.25 -1.62 -14.75
CA GLU A 36 -4.67 -2.78 -14.05
C GLU A 36 -3.26 -2.41 -13.56
N LEU A 37 -3.02 -2.58 -12.25
CA LEU A 37 -1.73 -2.41 -11.62
C LEU A 37 -1.26 -3.76 -11.06
N ALA A 38 -0.02 -4.14 -11.38
CA ALA A 38 0.61 -5.35 -10.87
C ALA A 38 1.86 -5.02 -10.05
N TYR A 39 1.98 -5.60 -8.86
CA TYR A 39 3.12 -5.41 -7.96
C TYR A 39 3.51 -6.72 -7.26
N THR A 40 4.76 -6.79 -6.78
CA THR A 40 5.31 -7.96 -6.10
C THR A 40 6.19 -7.55 -4.91
N ASN A 41 6.78 -8.53 -4.22
CA ASN A 41 7.80 -8.35 -3.18
C ASN A 41 7.37 -7.39 -2.04
N CYS A 42 6.19 -7.65 -1.48
CA CYS A 42 5.57 -6.78 -0.48
C CYS A 42 6.16 -6.94 0.91
N LYS A 43 6.90 -5.96 1.41
CA LYS A 43 7.48 -5.98 2.76
C LYS A 43 6.97 -4.81 3.59
N VAL A 44 6.59 -5.06 4.84
CA VAL A 44 6.25 -3.99 5.79
C VAL A 44 7.50 -3.15 6.08
N ILE A 45 7.41 -1.84 5.90
CA ILE A 45 8.49 -0.89 6.18
C ILE A 45 8.12 0.18 7.21
N GLY A 46 6.85 0.28 7.59
CA GLY A 46 6.40 1.22 8.61
C GLY A 46 5.02 0.88 9.16
N ASN A 47 4.84 1.10 10.45
CA ASN A 47 3.57 0.90 11.16
C ASN A 47 3.21 2.18 11.91
N GLY A 48 1.98 2.63 11.78
CA GLY A 48 1.45 3.77 12.52
C GLY A 48 0.01 3.52 12.99
N SER A 49 -0.54 4.44 13.77
CA SER A 49 -1.90 4.33 14.30
C SER A 49 -2.97 4.20 13.20
N PHE A 50 -2.75 4.85 12.06
CA PHE A 50 -3.72 4.92 10.96
C PHE A 50 -3.57 3.82 9.91
N GLY A 51 -2.48 3.05 9.94
CA GLY A 51 -2.23 2.06 8.89
C GLY A 51 -0.79 1.54 8.83
N VAL A 52 -0.53 0.81 7.76
CA VAL A 52 0.72 0.11 7.50
C VAL A 52 1.26 0.54 6.14
N VAL A 53 2.58 0.77 6.06
CA VAL A 53 3.28 1.07 4.81
C VAL A 53 4.07 -0.16 4.38
N PHE A 54 3.88 -0.56 3.14
CA PHE A 54 4.60 -1.64 2.49
C PHE A 54 5.54 -1.07 1.43
N GLN A 55 6.76 -1.58 1.34
CA GLN A 55 7.56 -1.51 0.12
C GLN A 55 7.04 -2.58 -0.84
N ALA A 56 6.92 -2.25 -2.12
CA ALA A 56 6.58 -3.18 -3.18
C ALA A 56 7.37 -2.81 -4.45
N LYS A 57 7.45 -3.74 -5.40
CA LYS A 57 8.03 -3.51 -6.72
C LYS A 57 6.96 -3.58 -7.79
N LEU A 58 6.84 -2.53 -8.61
CA LEU A 58 5.93 -2.48 -9.74
C LEU A 58 6.42 -3.39 -10.86
N VAL A 59 5.53 -4.20 -11.42
CA VAL A 59 5.91 -5.20 -12.45
C VAL A 59 6.14 -4.55 -13.81
N SER A 60 5.42 -3.48 -14.14
CA SER A 60 5.47 -2.83 -15.46
C SER A 60 6.80 -2.17 -15.79
N ASN A 61 7.45 -1.57 -14.79
CA ASN A 61 8.67 -0.78 -14.96
C ASN A 61 9.78 -1.14 -13.94
N VAL A 62 9.57 -2.17 -13.12
CA VAL A 62 10.54 -2.66 -12.11
C VAL A 62 10.91 -1.59 -11.08
N GLU A 63 10.05 -0.60 -10.89
CA GLU A 63 10.27 0.52 -9.97
C GLU A 63 9.83 0.15 -8.55
N ASP A 64 10.59 0.56 -7.54
CA ASP A 64 10.19 0.43 -6.14
C ASP A 64 9.12 1.48 -5.80
N ALA A 65 8.11 1.07 -5.04
CA ALA A 65 7.00 1.92 -4.61
C ALA A 65 6.65 1.67 -3.14
N ALA A 66 6.07 2.68 -2.51
CA ALA A 66 5.47 2.55 -1.17
C ALA A 66 3.95 2.46 -1.29
N ILE A 67 3.35 1.46 -0.66
CA ILE A 67 1.90 1.27 -0.56
C ILE A 67 1.48 1.59 0.88
N LYS A 68 0.81 2.72 1.08
CA LYS A 68 0.21 3.07 2.37
C LYS A 68 -1.21 2.50 2.45
N LYS A 69 -1.40 1.43 3.23
CA LYS A 69 -2.71 0.84 3.51
C LYS A 69 -3.30 1.50 4.76
N VAL A 70 -4.41 2.20 4.59
CA VAL A 70 -5.16 2.84 5.69
C VAL A 70 -6.56 2.25 5.79
N LEU A 71 -7.12 2.26 6.99
CA LEU A 71 -8.53 1.91 7.17
C LEU A 71 -9.42 3.04 6.66
N GLN A 72 -10.24 2.74 5.65
CA GLN A 72 -11.23 3.70 5.17
C GLN A 72 -12.54 3.54 5.95
N ASP A 73 -12.70 4.31 7.03
CA ASP A 73 -13.98 4.44 7.72
C ASP A 73 -14.94 5.31 6.88
N LYS A 74 -16.09 4.73 6.51
CA LYS A 74 -17.11 5.38 5.66
C LYS A 74 -17.65 6.69 6.24
N ARG A 75 -17.52 6.90 7.55
CA ARG A 75 -17.97 8.12 8.25
C ARG A 75 -17.02 9.30 8.04
N PHE A 76 -15.78 9.03 7.59
CA PHE A 76 -14.76 10.05 7.44
C PHE A 76 -14.28 10.15 5.98
N LYS A 77 -14.05 11.39 5.53
CA LYS A 77 -13.41 11.64 4.23
C LYS A 77 -11.91 11.40 4.34
N ASN A 78 -11.33 10.73 3.35
CA ASN A 78 -9.88 10.59 3.25
C ASN A 78 -9.26 11.90 2.72
N ARG A 79 -8.96 12.83 3.63
CA ARG A 79 -8.33 14.11 3.27
C ARG A 79 -6.94 13.94 2.69
N GLU A 80 -6.20 12.91 3.12
CA GLU A 80 -4.86 12.62 2.60
C GLU A 80 -4.92 12.32 1.11
N LEU A 81 -5.79 11.39 0.69
CA LEU A 81 -5.99 11.10 -0.74
C LEU A 81 -6.41 12.36 -1.52
N GLN A 82 -7.36 13.14 -0.99
CA GLN A 82 -7.81 14.38 -1.65
C GLN A 82 -6.66 15.36 -1.88
N ILE A 83 -5.79 15.56 -0.88
CA ILE A 83 -4.63 16.45 -0.99
C ILE A 83 -3.59 15.88 -1.96
N MET A 84 -3.26 14.59 -1.84
CA MET A 84 -2.26 13.94 -2.68
C MET A 84 -2.61 13.97 -4.17
N ARG A 85 -3.90 13.97 -4.53
CA ARG A 85 -4.34 14.14 -5.94
C ARG A 85 -4.13 15.55 -6.51
N LEU A 86 -3.99 16.56 -5.66
CA LEU A 86 -3.87 17.96 -6.06
C LEU A 86 -2.42 18.44 -6.10
N VAL A 87 -1.50 17.72 -5.46
CA VAL A 87 -0.11 18.15 -5.27
C VAL A 87 0.79 17.49 -6.31
N SER A 88 1.59 18.30 -7.01
CA SER A 88 2.61 17.83 -7.95
C SER A 88 3.82 18.75 -7.87
N HIS A 89 4.86 18.34 -7.14
CA HIS A 89 6.04 19.17 -6.88
C HIS A 89 7.29 18.30 -6.74
N PRO A 90 8.48 18.71 -7.25
CA PRO A 90 9.70 17.90 -7.22
C PRO A 90 10.18 17.49 -5.82
N ASN A 91 9.76 18.20 -4.76
CA ASN A 91 10.11 17.89 -3.36
C ASN A 91 8.98 17.24 -2.57
N ILE A 92 7.92 16.78 -3.24
CA ILE A 92 6.81 16.08 -2.61
C ILE A 92 6.68 14.73 -3.30
N VAL A 93 6.47 13.67 -2.50
CA VAL A 93 6.27 12.32 -3.03
C VAL A 93 5.03 12.28 -3.93
N ASP A 94 5.12 11.61 -5.08
CA ASP A 94 4.03 11.55 -6.03
C ASP A 94 3.03 10.42 -5.69
N LEU A 95 1.75 10.67 -5.91
CA LEU A 95 0.72 9.64 -5.83
C LEU A 95 0.64 8.94 -7.19
N LYS A 96 1.24 7.75 -7.32
CA LYS A 96 1.21 6.99 -8.57
C LYS A 96 -0.19 6.42 -8.88
N ALA A 97 -0.81 5.78 -7.89
CA ALA A 97 -2.12 5.17 -8.02
C ALA A 97 -2.78 4.99 -6.65
N PHE A 98 -4.09 4.78 -6.63
CA PHE A 98 -4.85 4.39 -5.44
C PHE A 98 -5.93 3.37 -5.77
N PHE A 99 -6.20 2.47 -4.83
CA PHE A 99 -7.23 1.44 -4.97
C PHE A 99 -7.86 1.12 -3.62
N TYR A 100 -9.06 0.58 -3.66
CA TYR A 100 -9.75 0.08 -2.47
C TYR A 100 -9.66 -1.44 -2.45
N SER A 101 -9.17 -2.00 -1.35
CA SER A 101 -9.21 -3.43 -1.10
C SER A 101 -10.31 -3.73 -0.09
N ASN A 102 -11.09 -4.78 -0.32
CA ASN A 102 -11.91 -5.35 0.75
C ASN A 102 -10.95 -5.90 1.81
N GLY A 103 -11.11 -5.46 3.06
CA GLY A 103 -10.31 -6.00 4.15
C GLY A 103 -10.69 -7.47 4.37
N GLU A 104 -9.69 -8.36 4.39
CA GLU A 104 -9.83 -9.57 5.19
C GLU A 104 -9.79 -9.13 6.66
N LYS A 105 -10.77 -9.58 7.44
CA LYS A 105 -10.80 -9.42 8.90
C LYS A 105 -9.67 -10.24 9.54
#